data_AF-A0A6J6NKH6-F1
#
_entry.id   AF-A0A6J6NKH6-F1
#
_cell.length_a   1.000
_cell.length_b   1.000
_cell.length_c   1.000
_cell.angle_alpha   90.00
_cell.angle_beta   90.00
_cell.angle_gamma   90.00
#
_symmetry.space_group_name_H-M   'P 1'
#
loop_
_entity.id
_entity.type
_entity.pdbx_description
1 polymer ?
#
loop_
_entity_poly.entity_id
_entity_poly.type
_entity_poly.pdbx_seq_one_letter_code
_entity_poly.pdbx_strand_id
1 'polypeptide(L)'
;MGQLVGVIENKSTIAGLVRFELNRNLTGSGHERFTSAHEAKGPRPAAELARRLFDTGQVAGVHLYMNMVTVDLNKGFTSDGLFDIVRDMYQYWKPGMTPPAFEDLAPAADTPDAPAASGGDGSGGGGGLSEAAKRIPADLLERSRAALAKWKAEH
;
A
#
# COMPACT_ATOMS: atom_id res chain seq x y z
N MET A 1 -4.67 15.77 -5.22
CA MET A 1 -5.87 14.97 -4.89
C MET A 1 -5.88 13.76 -5.81
N GLY A 2 -5.98 12.55 -5.28
CA GLY A 2 -6.02 11.33 -6.10
C GLY A 2 -7.22 11.35 -7.05
N GLN A 3 -7.05 10.79 -8.25
CA GLN A 3 -8.15 10.67 -9.21
C GLN A 3 -9.24 9.75 -8.64
N LEU A 4 -10.49 10.21 -8.68
CA LEU A 4 -11.65 9.43 -8.22
C LEU A 4 -11.79 8.11 -8.99
N VAL A 5 -12.24 7.09 -8.28
CA VAL A 5 -12.60 5.80 -8.87
C VAL A 5 -14.00 5.96 -9.48
N GLY A 6 -14.06 5.89 -10.81
CA GLY A 6 -15.33 5.82 -11.51
C GLY A 6 -15.87 4.40 -11.40
N VAL A 7 -17.12 4.26 -10.99
CA VAL A 7 -17.83 2.98 -10.90
C VAL A 7 -19.12 3.08 -11.67
N ILE A 8 -19.46 2.04 -12.43
CA ILE A 8 -20.74 1.89 -13.10
C ILE A 8 -21.39 0.61 -12.57
N GLU A 9 -22.61 0.73 -12.06
CA GLU A 9 -23.43 -0.43 -11.70
C GLU A 9 -24.25 -0.89 -12.90
N ASN A 10 -24.00 -2.11 -13.34
CA ASN A 10 -24.70 -2.78 -14.42
C ASN A 10 -25.62 -3.84 -13.84
N LYS A 11 -26.92 -3.68 -14.10
CA LYS A 11 -27.92 -4.67 -13.71
C LYS A 11 -27.75 -5.95 -14.53
N SER A 12 -27.71 -7.10 -13.86
CA SER A 12 -27.71 -8.40 -14.53
C SER A 12 -29.13 -8.81 -14.90
N THR A 13 -29.27 -9.63 -15.94
CA THR A 13 -30.51 -10.34 -16.25
C THR A 13 -30.76 -11.51 -15.29
N ILE A 14 -29.72 -11.98 -14.61
CA ILE A 14 -29.78 -13.02 -13.58
C ILE A 14 -30.16 -12.36 -12.25
N ALA A 15 -31.28 -12.77 -11.67
CA ALA A 15 -31.72 -12.28 -10.37
C ALA A 15 -30.67 -12.60 -9.28
N GLY A 16 -30.42 -11.63 -8.40
CA GLY A 16 -29.40 -11.75 -7.35
C GLY A 16 -27.97 -11.45 -7.81
N LEU A 17 -27.73 -11.25 -9.11
CA LEU A 17 -26.41 -10.84 -9.60
C LEU A 17 -26.37 -9.34 -9.90
N VAL A 18 -25.32 -8.68 -9.43
CA VAL A 18 -24.99 -7.30 -9.83
C VAL A 18 -23.55 -7.23 -10.30
N ARG A 19 -23.29 -6.39 -11.31
CA ARG A 19 -21.94 -6.19 -11.82
C ARG A 19 -21.54 -4.73 -11.66
N PHE A 20 -20.36 -4.50 -11.13
CA PHE A 20 -19.72 -3.20 -11.10
C PHE A 20 -18.53 -3.19 -12.06
N GLU A 21 -18.40 -2.11 -12.81
CA GLU A 21 -17.25 -1.86 -13.68
C GLU A 21 -16.53 -0.60 -13.22
N LEU A 22 -15.22 -0.71 -13.02
CA LEU A 22 -14.39 0.37 -12.50
C LEU A 22 -13.47 0.94 -13.59
N ASN A 23 -13.01 2.17 -13.41
CA ASN A 23 -11.89 2.72 -14.18
C ASN A 23 -10.50 2.27 -13.65
N ARG A 24 -10.46 1.23 -12.81
CA ARG A 24 -9.25 0.69 -12.17
C ARG A 24 -9.25 -0.83 -12.19
N ASN A 25 -8.08 -1.42 -12.41
CA ASN A 25 -7.90 -2.87 -12.34
C ASN A 25 -7.66 -3.28 -10.88
N LEU A 26 -8.49 -4.20 -10.39
CA LEU A 26 -8.43 -4.75 -9.05
C LEU A 26 -7.57 -6.01 -8.99
N THR A 27 -7.46 -6.71 -10.12
CA THR A 27 -6.70 -7.95 -10.31
C THR A 27 -5.81 -7.85 -11.55
N GLY A 28 -4.86 -8.79 -11.68
CA GLY A 28 -4.04 -8.96 -12.88
C GLY A 28 -4.78 -9.77 -13.95
N SER A 29 -4.12 -10.79 -14.51
CA SER A 29 -4.69 -11.71 -15.50
C SER A 29 -5.54 -12.85 -14.91
N GLY A 30 -5.56 -12.99 -13.59
CA GLY A 30 -6.28 -14.06 -12.90
C GLY A 30 -7.72 -13.69 -12.57
N HIS A 31 -8.60 -14.69 -12.64
CA HIS A 31 -9.93 -14.62 -12.05
C HIS A 31 -9.85 -14.93 -10.55
N GLU A 32 -10.44 -14.08 -9.72
CA GLU A 32 -10.53 -14.31 -8.29
C GLU A 32 -11.98 -14.53 -7.88
N ARG A 33 -12.26 -15.61 -7.16
CA ARG A 33 -13.59 -15.93 -6.65
C ARG A 33 -13.51 -16.21 -5.16
N PHE A 34 -14.44 -15.62 -4.42
CA PHE A 34 -14.57 -15.80 -2.97
C PHE A 34 -16.01 -16.19 -2.66
N THR A 35 -16.16 -17.13 -1.73
CA THR A 35 -17.46 -17.54 -1.17
C THR A 35 -17.64 -17.09 0.28
N SER A 36 -16.57 -16.57 0.91
CA SER A 36 -16.63 -15.99 2.25
C SER A 36 -15.47 -15.02 2.50
N ALA A 37 -15.61 -14.17 3.53
CA ALA A 37 -14.55 -13.27 3.99
C ALA A 37 -13.30 -14.02 4.47
N HIS A 38 -13.44 -15.26 4.95
CA HIS A 38 -12.32 -16.07 5.45
C HIS A 38 -11.36 -16.51 4.34
N GLU A 39 -11.86 -16.71 3.11
CA GLU A 39 -11.04 -17.06 1.94
C GLU A 39 -10.26 -15.84 1.41
N ALA A 40 -10.80 -14.65 1.62
CA ALA A 40 -10.22 -13.39 1.16
C ALA A 40 -9.03 -12.98 2.04
N LYS A 41 -7.89 -13.65 1.89
CA LYS A 41 -6.67 -13.45 2.70
C LYS A 41 -5.69 -12.47 2.08
N GLY A 42 -4.97 -11.75 2.95
CA GLY A 42 -3.86 -10.87 2.60
C GLY A 42 -4.28 -9.46 2.14
N PRO A 43 -3.29 -8.63 1.77
CA PRO A 43 -3.49 -7.19 1.50
C PRO A 43 -3.88 -6.88 0.04
N ARG A 44 -4.12 -7.90 -0.79
CA ARG A 44 -4.44 -7.70 -2.21
C ARG A 44 -5.79 -6.97 -2.35
N PRO A 45 -5.93 -6.00 -3.27
CA PRO A 45 -7.15 -5.20 -3.41
C PRO A 45 -8.43 -6.05 -3.57
N ALA A 46 -8.36 -7.13 -4.34
CA ALA A 46 -9.49 -8.04 -4.52
C ALA A 46 -9.95 -8.72 -3.22
N ALA A 47 -9.00 -9.15 -2.38
CA ALA A 47 -9.31 -9.76 -1.09
C ALA A 47 -9.88 -8.71 -0.11
N GLU A 48 -9.35 -7.50 -0.15
CA GLU A 48 -9.81 -6.38 0.67
C GLU A 48 -11.26 -6.00 0.35
N LEU A 49 -11.56 -5.79 -0.94
CA LEU A 49 -12.91 -5.49 -1.39
C LEU A 49 -13.89 -6.63 -1.06
N ALA A 50 -13.49 -7.88 -1.29
CA ALA A 50 -14.33 -9.03 -0.98
C ALA A 50 -14.72 -9.05 0.51
N ARG A 51 -13.77 -8.80 1.43
CA ARG A 51 -14.09 -8.70 2.87
C ARG A 51 -15.11 -7.60 3.16
N ARG A 52 -14.88 -6.38 2.66
CA ARG A 52 -15.83 -5.27 2.86
C ARG A 52 -17.24 -5.60 2.35
N LEU A 53 -17.34 -6.28 1.21
CA LEU A 53 -18.61 -6.70 0.64
C LEU A 53 -19.30 -7.77 1.50
N PHE A 54 -18.56 -8.77 1.99
CA PHE A 54 -19.11 -9.79 2.89
C PHE A 54 -19.51 -9.22 4.25
N ASP A 55 -18.80 -8.22 4.78
CA ASP A 55 -19.10 -7.58 6.06
C ASP A 55 -20.47 -6.87 6.07
N THR A 56 -21.05 -6.60 4.89
CA THR A 56 -22.42 -6.08 4.78
C THR A 56 -23.49 -7.12 5.16
N GLY A 57 -23.17 -8.41 5.14
CA GLY A 57 -24.13 -9.51 5.30
C GLY A 57 -25.05 -9.73 4.09
N GLN A 58 -24.98 -8.90 3.05
CA GLN A 58 -25.88 -8.95 1.89
C GLN A 58 -25.35 -9.86 0.76
N VAL A 59 -24.08 -10.28 0.85
CA VAL A 59 -23.35 -10.91 -0.25
C VAL A 59 -23.11 -12.40 0.02
N ALA A 60 -23.47 -13.24 -0.95
CA ALA A 60 -23.24 -14.69 -0.96
C ALA A 60 -21.91 -15.07 -1.65
N GLY A 61 -21.46 -14.27 -2.61
CA GLY A 61 -20.23 -14.55 -3.36
C GLY A 61 -19.72 -13.35 -4.13
N VAL A 62 -18.41 -13.31 -4.35
CA VAL A 62 -17.75 -12.24 -5.11
C VAL A 62 -16.82 -12.86 -6.14
N HIS A 63 -16.91 -12.39 -7.38
CA HIS A 63 -16.00 -12.73 -8.46
C HIS A 63 -15.40 -11.45 -9.05
N LEU A 64 -14.08 -11.38 -9.12
CA LEU A 64 -13.34 -10.25 -9.63
C LEU A 64 -12.46 -10.66 -10.81
N TYR A 65 -12.46 -9.84 -11.85
CA TYR A 65 -11.55 -9.99 -12.97
C TYR A 65 -11.27 -8.63 -13.60
N MET A 66 -9.99 -8.28 -13.70
CA MET A 66 -9.52 -6.97 -14.15
C MET A 66 -10.22 -5.84 -13.38
N ASN A 67 -11.07 -5.06 -14.03
CA ASN A 67 -11.86 -3.95 -13.47
C ASN A 67 -13.32 -4.31 -13.16
N MET A 68 -13.72 -5.58 -13.34
CA MET A 68 -15.10 -6.03 -13.15
C MET A 68 -15.25 -6.75 -11.82
N VAL A 69 -16.32 -6.39 -11.10
CA VAL A 69 -16.73 -7.04 -9.86
C VAL A 69 -18.13 -7.59 -10.07
N THR A 70 -18.30 -8.90 -10.00
CA THR A 70 -19.61 -9.55 -10.01
C THR A 70 -19.92 -10.00 -8.59
N VAL A 71 -21.05 -9.56 -8.07
CA VAL A 71 -21.51 -9.87 -6.72
C VAL A 71 -22.77 -10.71 -6.83
N ASP A 72 -22.77 -11.83 -6.12
CA ASP A 72 -23.93 -12.68 -5.88
C ASP A 72 -24.54 -12.28 -4.54
N LEU A 73 -25.79 -11.85 -4.56
CA LEU A 73 -26.53 -11.34 -3.40
C LEU A 73 -27.25 -12.49 -2.68
N ASN A 74 -27.31 -12.40 -1.36
CA ASN A 74 -28.17 -13.24 -0.56
C ASN A 74 -29.64 -13.04 -0.96
N LYS A 75 -30.46 -14.09 -0.81
CA LYS A 75 -31.88 -14.03 -1.17
C LYS A 75 -32.60 -12.94 -0.38
N GLY A 76 -33.33 -12.08 -1.09
CA GLY A 76 -34.09 -10.98 -0.49
C GLY A 76 -33.30 -9.69 -0.27
N PHE A 77 -32.00 -9.67 -0.59
CA PHE A 77 -31.19 -8.46 -0.55
C PHE A 77 -31.12 -7.74 -1.90
N THR A 78 -30.84 -6.45 -1.85
CA THR A 78 -30.60 -5.57 -3.01
C THR A 78 -29.12 -5.21 -3.08
N SER A 79 -28.70 -4.52 -4.14
CA SER A 79 -27.33 -3.98 -4.27
C SER A 79 -27.11 -2.67 -3.52
N ASP A 80 -28.07 -2.24 -2.68
CA ASP A 80 -28.06 -0.94 -2.03
C ASP A 80 -26.81 -0.77 -1.14
N GLY A 81 -26.10 0.34 -1.36
CA GLY A 81 -24.86 0.68 -0.65
C GLY A 81 -23.60 -0.04 -1.14
N LEU A 82 -23.70 -1.10 -1.97
CA LEU A 82 -22.53 -1.81 -2.49
C LEU A 82 -21.70 -0.95 -3.46
N PHE A 83 -22.37 -0.07 -4.21
CA PHE A 83 -21.72 0.90 -5.11
C PHE A 83 -20.68 1.76 -4.38
N ASP A 84 -21.06 2.32 -3.23
CA ASP A 84 -20.18 3.21 -2.45
C ASP A 84 -18.98 2.43 -1.88
N ILE A 85 -19.17 1.18 -1.46
CA ILE A 85 -18.08 0.32 -1.00
C ILE A 85 -17.04 0.11 -2.10
N VAL A 86 -17.49 -0.19 -3.32
CA VAL A 86 -16.62 -0.39 -4.48
C VAL A 86 -15.90 0.90 -4.87
N ARG A 87 -16.61 2.04 -4.87
CA ARG A 87 -16.05 3.37 -5.18
C ARG A 87 -15.01 3.83 -4.16
N ASP A 88 -15.24 3.51 -2.89
CA ASP A 88 -14.42 4.00 -1.78
C ASP A 88 -13.21 3.09 -1.50
N MET A 89 -13.01 2.01 -2.27
CA MET A 89 -11.93 1.05 -2.05
C MET A 89 -10.54 1.70 -2.08
N TYR A 90 -10.29 2.63 -3.01
CA TYR A 90 -9.04 3.39 -3.11
C TYR A 90 -9.12 4.79 -2.48
N GLN A 91 -10.18 5.12 -1.75
CA GLN A 91 -10.29 6.40 -1.08
C GLN A 91 -9.69 6.32 0.32
N TYR A 92 -8.51 6.91 0.45
CA TYR A 92 -7.82 7.03 1.73
C TYR A 92 -8.38 8.17 2.59
N TRP A 93 -8.90 9.23 1.97
CA TRP A 93 -9.42 10.40 2.69
C TRP A 93 -10.92 10.54 2.47
N LYS A 94 -11.73 10.07 3.42
CA LYS A 94 -13.17 10.31 3.49
C LYS A 94 -13.55 10.99 4.81
N PRO A 95 -14.65 11.76 4.88
CA PRO A 95 -15.13 12.30 6.14
C PRO A 95 -15.22 11.21 7.22
N GLY A 96 -14.58 11.43 8.36
CA GLY A 96 -14.51 10.46 9.47
C GLY A 96 -13.33 9.48 9.44
N MET A 97 -12.46 9.53 8.42
CA MET A 97 -11.23 8.72 8.37
C MET A 97 -10.06 9.50 8.99
N THR A 98 -9.41 8.92 9.99
CA THR A 98 -8.25 9.55 10.65
C THR A 98 -6.98 9.20 9.87
N PRO A 99 -6.14 10.18 9.51
CA PRO A 99 -4.80 9.93 9.00
C PRO A 99 -4.09 8.82 9.78
N PRO A 100 -3.57 7.76 9.13
CA PRO A 100 -2.50 6.97 9.70
C PRO A 100 -1.40 7.90 10.19
N ALA A 101 -0.95 7.65 11.41
CA ALA A 101 0.10 8.46 12.00
C ALA A 101 1.40 8.21 11.22
N PHE A 102 2.35 9.14 11.28
CA PHE A 102 3.61 8.99 10.56
C PHE A 102 4.37 7.73 11.01
N GLU A 103 4.21 7.40 12.29
CA GLU A 103 4.76 6.23 12.96
C GLU A 103 4.22 4.91 12.40
N ASP A 104 2.98 4.89 11.90
CA ASP A 104 2.36 3.70 11.27
C ASP A 104 2.86 3.48 9.83
N LEU A 105 3.31 4.56 9.19
CA LEU A 105 3.77 4.57 7.80
C LEU A 105 5.28 4.39 7.69
N ALA A 106 6.01 4.74 8.75
CA ALA A 106 7.43 4.46 8.83
C ALA A 106 7.61 2.92 8.87
N PRO A 107 8.35 2.31 7.93
CA PRO A 107 8.80 0.93 8.13
C PRO A 107 9.53 0.92 9.47
N ALA A 108 9.22 -0.06 10.34
CA ALA A 108 9.82 -0.18 11.66
C ALA A 108 11.32 0.10 11.53
N ALA A 109 11.72 1.32 11.89
CA ALA A 109 13.10 1.71 11.80
C ALA A 109 13.77 0.81 12.84
N ASP A 110 14.60 -0.12 12.39
CA ASP A 110 15.64 -0.68 13.23
C ASP A 110 16.27 0.52 13.92
N THR A 111 15.95 0.68 15.20
CA THR A 111 16.27 1.87 15.97
C THR A 111 17.59 1.57 16.63
N PRO A 112 18.74 2.07 16.12
CA PRO A 112 19.78 2.45 17.04
C PRO A 112 19.44 3.86 17.50
N ASP A 113 19.04 3.97 18.76
CA ASP A 113 19.20 5.22 19.52
C ASP A 113 20.60 5.78 19.25
N ALA A 114 20.67 6.84 18.46
CA ALA A 114 21.87 7.64 18.31
C ALA A 114 21.58 8.99 18.97
N PRO A 115 22.26 9.34 20.08
CA PRO A 115 22.08 10.64 20.68
C PRO A 115 22.57 11.69 19.68
N ALA A 116 21.86 12.81 19.64
CA ALA A 116 22.20 13.97 18.82
C ALA A 116 23.67 14.36 19.04
N ALA A 117 24.49 14.25 17.99
CA ALA A 117 25.84 14.77 18.01
C ALA A 117 25.76 16.31 17.98
N SER A 118 26.00 16.92 19.13
CA SER A 118 26.36 18.33 19.23
C SER A 118 27.58 18.60 18.36
N GLY A 119 27.52 19.65 17.55
CA GLY A 119 28.64 20.13 16.76
C GLY A 119 29.89 20.30 17.63
N GLY A 120 30.99 19.72 17.18
CA GLY A 120 32.31 19.86 17.76
C GLY A 120 33.33 20.01 16.64
N ASP A 121 33.96 21.17 16.60
CA ASP A 121 35.02 21.53 15.66
C ASP A 121 36.19 20.55 15.67
N GLY A 122 36.89 20.52 14.54
CA GLY A 122 37.97 19.60 14.24
C GLY A 122 39.15 19.67 15.21
N SER A 123 39.74 18.49 15.44
CA SER A 123 41.17 18.20 15.52
C SER A 123 41.35 16.95 16.38
N GLY A 124 42.14 15.99 15.90
CA GLY A 124 42.67 14.91 16.74
C GLY A 124 42.57 13.55 16.10
N GLY A 125 43.69 13.09 15.54
CA GLY A 125 43.86 11.71 15.10
C GLY A 125 43.65 10.71 16.23
N GLY A 126 42.91 9.66 15.93
CA GLY A 126 42.71 8.48 16.77
C GLY A 126 42.16 7.36 15.88
N GLY A 127 42.97 6.34 15.65
CA GLY A 127 42.79 5.36 14.57
C GLY A 127 41.57 4.45 14.76
N GLY A 128 40.63 4.55 13.83
CA GLY A 128 39.51 3.63 13.69
C GLY A 128 38.50 4.15 12.68
N LEU A 129 38.06 3.30 11.74
CA LEU A 129 36.88 3.59 10.94
C LEU A 129 35.67 3.63 11.87
N SER A 130 34.80 4.64 11.72
CA SER A 130 33.52 4.67 12.42
C SER A 130 32.71 3.39 12.13
N GLU A 131 31.79 3.01 13.00
CA GLU A 131 30.91 1.85 12.79
C GLU A 131 30.14 1.93 11.46
N ALA A 132 29.78 3.14 11.02
CA ALA A 132 29.22 3.37 9.69
C ALA A 132 30.22 3.09 8.57
N ALA A 133 31.48 3.52 8.72
CA ALA A 133 32.52 3.32 7.72
C ALA A 133 32.98 1.86 7.59
N LYS A 134 32.85 1.03 8.63
CA LYS A 134 33.14 -0.42 8.56
C LYS A 134 32.17 -1.18 7.62
N ARG A 135 30.98 -0.63 7.36
CA ARG A 135 29.99 -1.23 6.44
C ARG A 135 30.26 -0.88 4.97
N ILE A 136 31.17 0.05 4.71
CA ILE A 136 31.50 0.50 3.35
C ILE A 136 32.64 -0.37 2.81
N PRO A 137 32.49 -0.95 1.60
CA PRO A 137 33.58 -1.65 0.91
C PRO A 137 34.86 -0.82 0.82
N ALA A 138 36.01 -1.44 1.07
CA ALA A 138 37.31 -0.75 1.17
C ALA A 138 37.65 0.09 -0.07
N ASP A 139 37.36 -0.44 -1.26
CA ASP A 139 37.64 0.23 -2.54
C ASP A 139 36.88 1.57 -2.68
N LEU A 140 35.69 1.68 -2.10
CA LEU A 140 34.89 2.92 -2.14
C LEU A 140 35.45 3.97 -1.18
N LEU A 141 35.96 3.55 -0.02
CA LEU A 141 36.64 4.45 0.91
C LEU A 141 37.92 5.01 0.30
N GLU A 142 38.68 4.18 -0.43
CA GLU A 142 39.88 4.61 -1.13
C GLU A 142 39.56 5.64 -2.23
N ARG A 143 38.56 5.36 -3.08
CA ARG A 143 38.11 6.31 -4.12
C ARG A 143 37.62 7.63 -3.54
N SER A 144 36.87 7.58 -2.43
CA SER A 144 36.39 8.77 -1.75
C SER A 144 37.54 9.63 -1.22
N ARG A 145 38.56 9.00 -0.59
CA ARG A 145 39.76 9.70 -0.13
C ARG A 145 40.55 10.32 -1.28
N ALA A 146 40.72 9.60 -2.39
CA ALA A 146 41.40 10.10 -3.57
C ALA A 146 40.67 11.30 -4.20
N ALA A 147 39.34 11.23 -4.31
CA ALA A 147 38.52 12.33 -4.82
C ALA A 147 38.62 13.58 -3.93
N LEU A 148 38.59 13.40 -2.60
CA LEU A 148 38.73 14.50 -1.65
C LEU A 148 40.14 15.13 -1.68
N ALA A 149 41.18 14.31 -1.82
CA ALA A 149 42.56 14.79 -1.99
C ALA A 149 42.71 15.61 -3.28
N LYS A 150 42.12 15.14 -4.39
CA LYS A 150 42.09 15.87 -5.65
C LYS A 150 41.35 17.21 -5.51
N TRP A 151 40.18 17.21 -4.89
CA TRP A 151 39.39 18.43 -4.70
C TRP A 151 40.14 19.49 -3.90
N LYS A 152 40.80 19.10 -2.80
CA LYS A 152 41.65 19.99 -1.98
C LYS A 152 42.93 20.48 -2.67
N ALA A 153 43.35 19.81 -3.75
CA ALA A 153 44.47 20.26 -4.56
C ALA A 153 44.03 21.29 -5.62
N GLU A 154 42.75 21.27 -5.99
CA GLU A 154 42.16 22.15 -7.02
C GLU A 154 41.40 23.35 -6.44
N HIS A 155 41.12 23.36 -5.13
CA HIS A 155 40.38 24.40 -4.39
C HIS A 155 41.02 24.64 -3.01
#